data_AF-A0A7V9MGC3-F1
#
_entry.id   AF-A0A7V9MGC3-F1
#
_cell.length_a   1.000
_cell.length_b   1.000
_cell.length_c   1.000
_cell.angle_alpha   90.00
_cell.angle_beta   90.00
_cell.angle_gamma   90.00
#
_symmetry.space_group_name_H-M   'P 1'
#
loop_
_entity.id
_entity.type
_entity.pdbx_description
1 polymer ?
#
loop_
_entity_poly.entity_id
_entity_poly.type
_entity_poly.pdbx_seq_one_letter_code
_entity_poly.pdbx_strand_id
1 'polypeptide(L)'
;FRADKLFDRARKAWDAAGEQRITLHECRHTFASLMIAAGVNPKALSTYMGHASITITIDRYGHLMPGNEEEAADLLDAYLARAAGQSRDNEHLIGAVESGL
;
A
#
# COMPACT_ATOMS: atom_id res chain seq x y z
N PHE A 1 -6.98 -2.43 29.51
CA PHE A 1 -6.91 -1.14 28.81
C PHE A 1 -8.00 -0.22 29.36
N ARG A 2 -7.63 0.94 29.92
CA ARG A 2 -8.55 1.93 30.53
C ARG A 2 -8.64 3.13 29.57
N ALA A 3 -9.63 3.10 28.67
CA ALA A 3 -9.75 4.10 27.61
C ALA A 3 -9.95 5.52 28.16
N ASP A 4 -10.63 5.65 29.30
CA ASP A 4 -10.84 6.88 30.07
C ASP A 4 -9.50 7.59 30.38
N LYS A 5 -8.51 6.85 30.86
CA LYS A 5 -7.21 7.42 31.23
C LYS A 5 -6.33 7.79 30.03
N LEU A 6 -6.59 7.23 28.84
CA LEU A 6 -5.81 7.54 27.64
C LEU A 6 -6.08 8.98 27.20
N PHE A 7 -7.34 9.39 27.16
CA PHE A 7 -7.74 10.74 26.80
C PHE A 7 -7.18 11.78 27.77
N ASP A 8 -7.23 11.50 29.08
CA ASP A 8 -6.69 12.42 30.08
C ASP A 8 -5.18 12.61 29.94
N ARG A 9 -4.44 11.53 29.68
CA ARG A 9 -2.99 11.60 29.46
C ARG A 9 -2.65 12.39 28.21
N ALA A 10 -3.38 12.14 27.13
CA ALA A 10 -3.16 12.82 25.87
C ALA A 10 -3.48 14.33 26.01
N ARG A 11 -4.61 14.67 26.65
CA ARG A 11 -4.98 16.05 27.02
C ARG A 11 -3.86 16.77 27.76
N LYS A 12 -3.32 16.14 28.82
CA LYS A 12 -2.23 16.72 29.59
C LYS A 12 -0.97 16.95 28.74
N ALA A 13 -0.68 16.06 27.79
CA ALA A 13 0.46 16.21 26.89
C ALA A 13 0.28 17.38 25.91
N TRP A 14 -0.91 17.53 25.29
CA TRP A 14 -1.19 18.68 24.42
C TRP A 14 -1.12 20.01 25.16
N ASP A 15 -1.69 20.07 26.38
CA ASP A 15 -1.65 21.28 27.21
C ASP A 15 -0.20 21.66 27.58
N ALA A 16 0.64 20.68 27.88
CA ALA A 16 2.06 20.91 28.17
C ALA A 16 2.86 21.34 26.94
N ALA A 17 2.45 20.92 25.74
CA ALA A 17 3.08 21.30 24.47
C ALA A 17 2.60 22.69 23.98
N GLY A 18 1.49 23.21 24.50
CA GLY A 18 0.87 24.45 24.02
C GLY A 18 0.23 24.32 22.63
N GLU A 19 -0.03 23.08 22.20
CA GLU A 19 -0.51 22.76 20.85
C GLU A 19 -2.02 22.62 20.78
N GLN A 20 -2.58 22.76 19.58
CA GLN A 20 -4.00 22.51 19.36
C GLN A 20 -4.34 21.05 19.65
N ARG A 21 -5.35 20.83 20.49
CA ARG A 21 -5.82 19.50 20.85
C ARG A 21 -6.44 18.82 19.64
N ILE A 22 -6.02 17.58 19.39
CA ILE A 22 -6.62 16.69 18.39
C ILE A 22 -7.23 15.47 19.08
N THR A 23 -8.26 14.91 18.45
CA THR A 23 -8.98 13.72 18.87
C THR A 23 -8.24 12.45 18.45
N LEU A 24 -8.57 11.31 19.07
CA LEU A 24 -8.03 10.01 18.62
C LEU A 24 -8.44 9.67 17.18
N HIS A 25 -9.57 10.22 16.70
CA HIS A 25 -10.00 10.05 15.32
C HIS A 25 -9.05 10.78 14.36
N GLU A 26 -8.64 12.00 14.70
CA GLU A 26 -7.64 12.75 13.93
C GLU A 26 -6.28 12.06 13.98
N CYS A 27 -5.84 11.54 15.13
CA CYS A 27 -4.62 10.74 15.21
C CYS A 27 -4.68 9.52 14.27
N ARG A 28 -5.86 8.88 14.14
CA ARG A 28 -6.07 7.76 13.21
C ARG A 28 -5.97 8.20 11.74
N HIS A 29 -6.44 9.40 11.40
CA HIS A 29 -6.23 9.98 10.06
C HIS A 29 -4.76 10.29 9.80
N THR A 30 -4.07 10.92 10.76
CA THR A 30 -2.63 11.20 10.66
C THR A 30 -1.82 9.92 10.45
N PHE A 31 -2.13 8.86 11.18
CA PHE A 31 -1.50 7.55 11.00
C PHE A 31 -1.67 7.02 9.57
N ALA A 32 -2.89 7.12 9.01
CA ALA A 32 -3.15 6.67 7.64
C ALA A 32 -2.36 7.49 6.61
N SER A 33 -2.37 8.82 6.73
CA SER A 33 -1.62 9.71 5.82
C SER A 33 -0.12 9.43 5.85
N LEU A 34 0.46 9.20 7.03
CA LEU A 34 1.89 8.87 7.16
C LEU A 34 2.24 7.51 6.54
N MET A 35 1.38 6.50 6.71
CA MET A 35 1.57 5.20 6.09
C MET A 35 1.52 5.27 4.55
N ILE A 36 0.61 6.09 4.00
CA ILE A 36 0.53 6.33 2.55
C ILE A 36 1.79 7.05 2.06
N ALA A 37 2.22 8.10 2.75
CA ALA A 37 3.45 8.83 2.41
C ALA A 37 4.70 7.94 2.48
N ALA A 38 4.71 6.93 3.36
CA ALA A 38 5.77 5.93 3.45
C ALA A 38 5.71 4.86 2.35
N GLY A 39 4.74 4.92 1.42
CA GLY A 39 4.59 3.97 0.32
C GLY A 39 3.96 2.64 0.73
N VAL A 40 3.27 2.58 1.87
CA VAL A 40 2.64 1.34 2.32
C VAL A 40 1.48 0.97 1.40
N ASN A 41 1.40 -0.31 1.04
CA ASN A 41 0.33 -0.86 0.23
C ASN A 41 -1.07 -0.56 0.85
N PRO A 42 -2.04 -0.03 0.08
CA PRO A 42 -3.38 0.32 0.58
C PRO A 42 -4.15 -0.84 1.23
N LYS A 43 -3.95 -2.07 0.76
CA LYS A 43 -4.54 -3.27 1.37
C LYS A 43 -3.97 -3.52 2.77
N ALA A 44 -2.65 -3.41 2.92
CA ALA A 44 -2.00 -3.55 4.22
C ALA A 44 -2.46 -2.45 5.18
N LEU A 45 -2.52 -1.19 4.72
CA LEU A 45 -3.08 -0.08 5.49
C LEU A 45 -4.51 -0.39 5.95
N SER A 46 -5.38 -0.86 5.05
CA SER A 46 -6.75 -1.24 5.37
C SER A 46 -6.82 -2.29 6.49
N THR A 47 -5.94 -3.28 6.48
CA THR A 47 -5.82 -4.30 7.53
C THR A 47 -5.35 -3.68 8.85
N TYR A 48 -4.31 -2.85 8.85
CA TYR A 48 -3.82 -2.16 10.06
C TYR A 48 -4.89 -1.28 10.71
N MET A 49 -5.70 -0.63 9.88
CA MET A 49 -6.81 0.21 10.35
C MET A 49 -8.02 -0.62 10.82
N GLY A 50 -8.07 -1.92 10.49
CA GLY A 50 -9.23 -2.78 10.79
C GLY A 50 -10.47 -2.34 10.01
N HIS A 51 -10.31 -1.84 8.79
CA HIS A 51 -11.45 -1.53 7.92
C HIS A 51 -12.07 -2.83 7.40
N ALA A 52 -13.40 -2.91 7.46
CA ALA A 52 -14.17 -4.06 6.98
C ALA A 52 -14.07 -4.25 5.46
N SER A 53 -13.72 -3.20 4.71
CA SER A 53 -13.46 -3.24 3.28
C SER A 53 -12.35 -2.25 2.91
N ILE A 54 -11.56 -2.60 1.90
CA ILE A 54 -10.56 -1.72 1.30
C ILE A 54 -11.17 -0.46 0.70
N THR A 55 -12.42 -0.53 0.24
CA THR A 55 -13.16 0.62 -0.31
C THR A 55 -13.18 1.79 0.68
N ILE A 56 -13.32 1.52 1.99
CA ILE A 56 -13.28 2.56 3.02
C ILE A 56 -11.95 3.33 2.99
N THR A 57 -10.84 2.62 2.80
CA THR A 57 -9.50 3.20 2.74
C THR A 57 -9.31 4.00 1.46
N ILE A 58 -9.74 3.47 0.31
CA ILE A 58 -9.60 4.14 -0.99
C ILE A 58 -10.50 5.39 -1.05
N ASP A 59 -11.76 5.30 -0.64
CA ASP A 59 -12.68 6.44 -0.64
C ASP A 59 -12.18 7.58 0.26
N ARG A 60 -11.59 7.23 1.41
CA ARG A 60 -11.11 8.22 2.38
C ARG A 60 -9.77 8.83 1.99
N TYR A 61 -8.83 8.03 1.51
CA TYR A 61 -7.42 8.43 1.38
C TYR A 61 -6.85 8.28 -0.03
N GLY A 62 -7.63 7.83 -1.01
CA GLY A 62 -7.16 7.60 -2.38
C GLY A 62 -6.53 8.85 -3.01
N HIS A 63 -7.00 10.05 -2.64
CA HIS A 63 -6.44 11.32 -3.08
C HIS A 63 -5.01 11.60 -2.58
N LEU A 64 -4.52 10.88 -1.56
CA LEU A 64 -3.15 10.96 -1.06
C LEU A 64 -2.23 9.92 -1.71
N MET A 65 -2.79 8.93 -2.40
CA MET A 65 -2.03 7.84 -2.98
C MET A 65 -1.41 8.33 -4.29
N PRO A 66 -0.09 8.21 -4.47
CA PRO A 66 0.54 8.56 -5.74
C PRO A 66 0.01 7.64 -6.84
N GLY A 67 -0.29 8.23 -7.99
CA GLY A 67 -0.44 7.47 -9.23
C GLY A 67 0.90 6.87 -9.64
N ASN A 68 0.84 5.76 -10.33
CA ASN A 68 2.01 5.03 -10.85
C ASN A 68 1.66 4.31 -12.16
N GLU A 69 0.76 4.89 -12.95
CA GLU A 69 0.24 4.31 -14.18
C GLU A 69 1.34 4.05 -15.21
N GLU A 70 2.30 4.97 -15.34
CA GLU A 70 3.44 4.85 -16.26
C GLU A 70 4.41 3.74 -15.82
N GLU A 71 4.81 3.73 -14.55
CA GLU A 71 5.64 2.65 -13.98
C GLU A 71 4.93 1.29 -14.09
N ALA A 72 3.60 1.26 -13.88
CA ALA A 72 2.81 0.04 -14.02
C ALA A 72 2.79 -0.47 -15.48
N ALA A 73 2.75 0.43 -16.46
CA ALA A 73 2.87 0.07 -17.87
C ALA A 73 4.26 -0.51 -18.17
N ASP A 74 5.33 0.14 -17.73
CA ASP A 74 6.70 -0.32 -17.94
C ASP A 74 6.95 -1.70 -17.32
N LEU A 75 6.45 -1.94 -16.10
CA LEU A 75 6.54 -3.23 -15.42
C LEU A 75 5.78 -4.32 -16.18
N LEU A 76 4.61 -3.99 -16.76
CA LEU A 76 3.84 -4.92 -17.57
C LEU A 76 4.56 -5.28 -18.88
N ASP A 77 5.11 -4.28 -19.58
CA ASP A 77 5.86 -4.49 -20.81
C ASP A 77 7.09 -5.38 -20.56
N ALA A 78 7.84 -5.11 -19.48
CA ALA A 78 8.98 -5.94 -19.09
C ALA A 78 8.57 -7.38 -18.77
N TYR A 79 7.44 -7.57 -18.08
CA TYR A 79 6.91 -8.91 -17.77
C TYR A 79 6.53 -9.67 -19.05
N LEU A 80 5.83 -9.03 -19.98
CA LEU A 80 5.41 -9.64 -21.25
C LEU A 80 6.61 -9.99 -22.14
N ALA A 81 7.62 -9.11 -22.23
CA ALA A 81 8.83 -9.36 -23.00
C ALA A 81 9.58 -10.61 -22.49
N ARG A 82 9.69 -10.76 -21.16
CA ARG A 82 10.28 -11.95 -20.53
C ARG A 82 9.49 -13.22 -20.86
N ALA A 83 8.16 -13.17 -20.73
CA ALA A 83 7.30 -14.32 -21.01
C ALA A 83 7.39 -14.76 -22.47
N ALA A 84 7.41 -13.82 -23.42
CA ALA A 84 7.55 -14.11 -24.84
C ALA A 84 8.91 -14.73 -25.20
N GLY A 85 10.00 -14.27 -24.56
CA GLY A 85 11.32 -14.87 -24.71
C GLY A 85 11.37 -16.33 -24.24
N GLN A 86 10.80 -16.62 -23.06
CA GLN A 86 10.75 -17.98 -22.52
C GLN A 86 9.99 -18.96 -23.39
N SER A 87 8.90 -18.54 -24.06
CA SER A 87 8.17 -19.38 -25.00
C SER A 87 9.01 -19.75 -26.23
N ARG A 88 9.79 -18.81 -26.77
CA ARG A 88 10.64 -19.04 -27.95
C ARG A 88 11.83 -19.95 -27.63
N ASP A 89 12.42 -19.78 -26.44
CA ASP A 89 13.50 -20.64 -25.97
C ASP A 89 13.01 -22.08 -25.75
N ASN A 90 11.76 -22.24 -25.27
CA ASN A 90 11.16 -23.55 -25.04
C ASN A 90 10.80 -24.27 -26.35
N GLU A 91 10.30 -23.57 -27.38
CA GLU A 91 10.06 -24.15 -28.71
C GLU A 91 11.38 -24.57 -29.41
N HIS A 92 12.44 -23.79 -29.25
CA HIS A 92 13.74 -24.11 -29.85
C HIS A 92 14.36 -25.38 -29.25
N LEU A 93 14.21 -25.59 -27.94
CA LEU A 93 14.67 -26.81 -27.26
C LEU A 93 13.89 -28.06 -27.70
N ILE A 94 12.59 -27.93 -27.96
CA ILE A 94 11.77 -29.06 -28.44
C ILE A 94 12.15 -29.41 -29.89
N GLY A 95 12.30 -28.43 -30.78
CA GLY A 95 12.69 -28.65 -32.17
C GLY A 95 14.12 -29.18 -32.36
N ALA A 96 15.05 -28.82 -31.47
CA ALA A 96 16.41 -29.36 -31.48
C ALA A 96 16.48 -30.84 -31.03
N VAL A 97 15.55 -31.29 -30.19
CA VAL A 97 15.44 -32.70 -29.78
C VAL A 97 14.83 -33.55 -30.91
N GLU A 98 13.89 -33.00 -31.68
CA GLU A 98 13.22 -33.73 -32.78
C GLU A 98 14.06 -33.83 -34.06
N SER A 99 15.06 -32.97 -34.25
CA SER A 99 15.93 -32.95 -35.45
C SER A 99 17.22 -33.77 -35.31
N GLY A 100 17.43 -34.43 -34.17
CA GLY A 100 18.59 -35.28 -33.88
C GLY A 100 18.40 -36.79 -34.09
N LEU A 101 17.37 -37.22 -34.82
CA LEU A 101 17.05 -38.62 -35.17
C LEU A 101 17.09 -38.86 -36.68
#